data_AF-A0A1V1REY7-F1
#
_entry.id   AF-A0A1V1REY7-F1
#
_cell.length_a   1.000
_cell.length_b   1.000
_cell.length_c   1.000
_cell.angle_alpha   90.00
_cell.angle_beta   90.00
_cell.angle_gamma   90.00
#
_symmetry.space_group_name_H-M   'P 1'
#
loop_
_entity.id
_entity.type
_entity.pdbx_description
1 polymer ?
#
loop_
_entity_poly.entity_id
_entity_poly.type
_entity_poly.pdbx_seq_one_letter_code
_entity_poly.pdbx_strand_id
1 'polypeptide(L)'
;MLGVGTALMRDEGVGPRVVEELSRAYTLPKSVRVVDAGTLGFAILHLLRDADYVLVVDAVDGTSHPPGTVLRLKPEHFAPNQVLHSLHDVRLVDVLNAARLSGIEPDVECVGVQVEDIAPEEFSIGLTPLVEAAVPRAVAAVLMLLEERGAHHETSPGADPELVGAVERALAEMRARLRETGSSAAYS
;
A
#
# COMPACT_ATOMS: atom_id res chain seq x y z
N MET A 1 5.94 0.32 7.20
CA MET A 1 5.21 0.14 5.93
C MET A 1 5.76 -1.07 5.22
N LEU A 2 4.87 -1.94 4.73
CA LEU A 2 5.19 -3.17 4.01
C LEU A 2 4.62 -3.04 2.60
N GLY A 3 5.46 -3.12 1.57
CA GLY A 3 5.01 -3.35 0.20
C GLY A 3 4.88 -4.84 -0.03
N VAL A 4 3.72 -5.26 -0.51
CA VAL A 4 3.37 -6.67 -0.69
C VAL A 4 3.10 -6.94 -2.16
N GLY A 5 3.49 -8.14 -2.62
CA GLY A 5 3.27 -8.59 -3.99
C GLY A 5 4.57 -8.99 -4.69
N THR A 6 4.52 -9.11 -6.02
CA THR A 6 5.65 -9.57 -6.83
C THR A 6 5.75 -8.82 -8.14
N ALA A 7 6.95 -8.31 -8.45
CA ALA A 7 7.24 -7.62 -9.71
C ALA A 7 7.22 -8.55 -10.94
N LEU A 8 7.06 -9.86 -10.75
CA LEU A 8 7.02 -10.85 -11.82
C LEU A 8 5.63 -11.05 -12.42
N MET A 9 4.58 -10.51 -11.79
CA MET A 9 3.17 -10.75 -12.14
C MET A 9 2.40 -9.43 -12.35
N ARG A 10 2.79 -8.65 -13.36
CA ARG A 10 2.18 -7.35 -13.72
C ARG A 10 1.80 -6.49 -12.51
N ASP A 11 0.51 -6.26 -12.30
CA ASP A 11 -0.01 -5.30 -11.33
C ASP A 11 0.20 -5.78 -9.88
N GLU A 12 0.50 -7.06 -9.64
CA GLU A 12 0.98 -7.52 -8.33
C GLU A 12 2.32 -6.88 -7.94
N GLY A 13 3.02 -6.25 -8.88
CA GLY A 13 4.23 -5.49 -8.61
C GLY A 13 3.99 -4.15 -7.91
N VAL A 14 2.75 -3.72 -7.70
CA VAL A 14 2.44 -2.36 -7.21
C VAL A 14 2.98 -2.09 -5.80
N GLY A 15 2.94 -3.06 -4.89
CA GLY A 15 3.49 -2.90 -3.54
C GLY A 15 5.01 -2.66 -3.55
N PRO A 16 5.81 -3.55 -4.15
CA PRO A 16 7.25 -3.33 -4.35
C PRO A 16 7.56 -2.02 -5.08
N ARG A 17 6.76 -1.66 -6.10
CA ARG A 17 6.92 -0.41 -6.85
C ARG A 17 6.73 0.83 -5.96
N VAL A 18 5.69 0.84 -5.12
CA VAL A 18 5.47 1.94 -4.17
C VAL A 18 6.59 2.02 -3.13
N VAL A 19 7.10 0.89 -2.65
CA VAL A 19 8.27 0.85 -1.74
C VAL A 19 9.51 1.44 -2.41
N GLU A 20 9.76 1.09 -3.67
CA GLU A 20 10.87 1.64 -4.46
C GLU A 20 10.76 3.17 -4.57
N GLU A 21 9.63 3.69 -5.04
CA GLU A 21 9.45 5.12 -5.24
C GLU A 21 9.52 5.90 -3.92
N LEU A 22 8.89 5.38 -2.86
CA LEU A 22 8.93 6.00 -1.54
C LEU A 22 10.36 6.07 -1.00
N SER A 23 11.14 5.00 -1.14
CA SER A 23 12.53 4.92 -0.63
C SER A 23 13.50 5.80 -1.42
N ARG A 24 13.23 6.03 -2.72
CA ARG A 24 14.05 6.90 -3.58
C ARG A 24 13.73 8.37 -3.41
N ALA A 25 12.45 8.71 -3.27
CA ALA A 25 11.98 10.09 -3.35
C ALA A 25 11.83 10.76 -1.97
N TYR A 26 11.77 10.00 -0.87
CA TYR A 26 11.47 10.54 0.45
C TYR A 26 12.38 10.02 1.56
N THR A 27 12.76 10.95 2.44
CA THR A 27 13.41 10.68 3.71
C THR A 27 12.33 10.59 4.79
N LEU A 28 12.28 9.45 5.48
CA LEU A 28 11.33 9.17 6.55
C LEU A 28 12.04 9.16 7.92
N PRO A 29 11.32 9.43 9.02
CA PRO A 29 11.92 9.43 10.34
C PRO A 29 12.36 8.02 10.72
N LYS A 30 13.33 7.91 11.64
CA LYS A 30 13.88 6.61 12.08
C LYS A 30 12.85 5.66 12.70
N SER A 31 11.69 6.18 13.12
CA SER A 31 10.55 5.41 13.60
C SER A 31 9.79 4.68 12.50
N VAL A 32 10.01 5.02 11.22
CA VAL A 32 9.35 4.38 10.08
C VAL A 32 10.33 3.47 9.36
N ARG A 33 9.99 2.18 9.34
CA ARG A 33 10.69 1.18 8.53
C ARG A 33 9.87 0.88 7.27
N VAL A 34 10.47 1.04 6.11
CA VAL A 34 9.91 0.66 4.80
C VAL A 34 10.54 -0.66 4.38
N VAL A 35 9.72 -1.66 4.05
CA VAL A 35 10.16 -3.01 3.71
C VAL A 35 9.39 -3.48 2.48
N ASP A 36 10.11 -3.96 1.47
CA ASP A 36 9.53 -4.84 0.47
C ASP A 36 9.37 -6.23 1.11
N ALA A 37 8.13 -6.58 1.42
CA ALA A 37 7.76 -7.83 2.05
C ALA A 37 7.47 -8.94 1.02
N GLY A 38 7.55 -8.64 -0.28
CA GLY A 38 7.34 -9.59 -1.36
C GLY A 38 6.11 -10.47 -1.12
N THR A 39 6.33 -11.79 -1.22
CA THR A 39 5.33 -12.82 -0.94
C THR A 39 5.55 -13.61 0.36
N LEU A 40 6.06 -12.96 1.41
CA LEU A 40 6.60 -13.59 2.62
C LEU A 40 5.59 -14.38 3.49
N GLY A 41 4.27 -14.21 3.32
CA GLY A 41 3.24 -14.91 4.10
C GLY A 41 3.44 -14.80 5.62
N PHE A 42 3.42 -15.92 6.36
CA PHE A 42 3.64 -15.94 7.82
C PHE A 42 4.99 -15.40 8.26
N ALA A 43 6.00 -15.32 7.39
CA ALA A 43 7.24 -14.69 7.78
C ALA A 43 6.97 -13.24 8.21
N ILE A 44 5.99 -12.51 7.65
CA ILE A 44 5.65 -11.13 8.06
C ILE A 44 5.47 -10.97 9.59
N LEU A 45 5.08 -12.02 10.34
CA LEU A 45 4.97 -12.00 11.80
C LEU A 45 6.19 -11.41 12.53
N HIS A 46 7.42 -11.65 12.04
CA HIS A 46 8.61 -11.08 12.66
C HIS A 46 8.68 -9.55 12.51
N LEU A 47 8.12 -9.01 11.42
CA LEU A 47 8.06 -7.57 11.17
C LEU A 47 6.98 -6.88 12.02
N LEU A 48 5.91 -7.60 12.37
CA LEU A 48 4.81 -7.08 13.19
C LEU A 48 5.19 -6.93 14.66
N ARG A 49 6.10 -7.77 15.17
CA ARG A 49 6.43 -7.84 16.60
C ARG A 49 6.94 -6.51 17.18
N ASP A 50 7.70 -5.76 16.39
CA ASP A 50 8.37 -4.54 16.85
C ASP A 50 7.66 -3.27 16.37
N ALA A 51 6.41 -3.38 15.92
CA ALA A 51 5.66 -2.28 15.32
C ALA A 51 4.41 -1.95 16.13
N ASP A 52 4.20 -0.67 16.44
CA ASP A 52 2.93 -0.18 16.98
C ASP A 52 1.86 -0.04 15.87
N TYR A 53 2.32 0.24 14.64
CA TYR A 53 1.48 0.47 13.47
C TYR A 53 2.10 -0.16 12.22
N VAL A 54 1.26 -0.84 11.44
CA VAL A 54 1.65 -1.51 10.19
C VAL A 54 0.75 -1.03 9.07
N LEU A 55 1.37 -0.33 8.13
CA LEU A 55 0.74 0.07 6.88
C LEU A 55 1.17 -0.90 5.77
N VAL A 56 0.21 -1.59 5.17
CA VAL A 56 0.43 -2.50 4.03
C VAL A 56 0.08 -1.78 2.73
N VAL A 57 0.83 -2.02 1.66
CA VAL A 57 0.47 -1.61 0.30
C VAL A 57 0.43 -2.85 -0.57
N ASP A 58 -0.70 -3.06 -1.25
CA ASP A 58 -0.92 -4.25 -2.06
C ASP A 58 -1.79 -3.99 -3.28
N ALA A 59 -1.68 -4.88 -4.25
CA ALA A 59 -2.64 -5.04 -5.33
C ALA A 59 -3.96 -5.61 -4.76
N VAL A 60 -5.09 -5.03 -5.17
CA VAL A 60 -6.42 -5.56 -4.83
C VAL A 60 -7.25 -5.70 -6.10
N ASP A 61 -8.15 -6.67 -6.11
CA ASP A 61 -9.12 -6.87 -7.21
C ASP A 61 -10.51 -7.14 -6.65
N GLY A 62 -11.55 -6.99 -7.45
CA GLY A 62 -12.94 -7.23 -7.04
C GLY A 62 -13.53 -6.09 -6.22
N THR A 63 -12.90 -4.91 -6.18
CA THR A 63 -13.37 -3.77 -5.38
C THR A 63 -14.54 -3.02 -6.03
N SER A 64 -14.92 -3.38 -7.27
CA SER A 64 -15.89 -2.67 -8.12
C SER A 64 -15.47 -1.24 -8.53
N HIS A 65 -14.25 -0.82 -8.19
CA HIS A 65 -13.67 0.43 -8.68
C HIS A 65 -12.94 0.23 -10.02
N PRO A 66 -12.71 1.31 -10.80
CA PRO A 66 -11.86 1.24 -11.98
C PRO A 66 -10.41 0.86 -11.63
N PRO A 67 -9.66 0.20 -12.53
CA PRO A 67 -8.23 -0.01 -12.37
C PRO A 67 -7.45 1.29 -12.10
N GLY A 68 -6.42 1.20 -11.26
CA GLY A 68 -5.65 2.34 -10.75
C GLY A 68 -6.31 3.09 -9.59
N THR A 69 -7.49 2.67 -9.13
CA THR A 69 -8.14 3.27 -7.95
C THR A 69 -7.38 2.92 -6.68
N VAL A 70 -6.96 3.95 -5.93
CA VAL A 70 -6.29 3.80 -4.62
C VAL A 70 -7.31 3.86 -3.49
N LEU A 71 -7.29 2.87 -2.62
CA LEU A 71 -8.28 2.65 -1.55
C LEU A 71 -7.60 2.56 -0.18
N ARG A 72 -8.23 3.15 0.84
CA ARG A 72 -7.86 2.93 2.25
C ARG A 72 -8.70 1.78 2.78
N LEU A 73 -8.05 0.68 3.13
CA LEU A 73 -8.70 -0.53 3.60
C LEU A 73 -8.28 -0.81 5.05
N LYS A 74 -9.23 -1.30 5.84
CA LYS A 74 -8.97 -1.83 7.17
C LYS A 74 -8.91 -3.35 7.12
N PRO A 75 -8.24 -4.00 8.08
CA PRO A 75 -8.23 -5.45 8.23
C PRO A 75 -9.62 -6.10 8.11
N GLU A 76 -10.65 -5.44 8.66
CA GLU A 76 -12.04 -5.92 8.61
C GLU A 76 -12.64 -5.96 7.21
N HIS A 77 -12.13 -5.16 6.27
CA HIS A 77 -12.57 -5.17 4.86
C HIS A 77 -12.04 -6.40 4.11
N PHE A 78 -11.11 -7.17 4.68
CA PHE A 78 -10.60 -8.43 4.11
C PHE A 78 -11.35 -9.66 4.63
N ALA A 79 -12.61 -9.49 5.05
CA ALA A 79 -13.41 -10.56 5.63
C ALA A 79 -13.47 -11.81 4.71
N PRO A 80 -13.57 -13.03 5.27
CA PRO A 80 -13.41 -14.31 4.55
C PRO A 80 -14.31 -14.52 3.31
N ASN A 81 -15.35 -13.72 3.15
CA ASN A 81 -16.40 -13.87 2.15
C ASN A 81 -16.36 -12.78 1.05
N GLN A 82 -15.42 -11.83 1.11
CA GLN A 82 -15.19 -10.89 0.02
C GLN A 82 -14.09 -11.45 -0.86
N VAL A 83 -14.44 -11.71 -2.12
CA VAL A 83 -13.52 -12.22 -3.13
C VAL A 83 -12.65 -11.04 -3.60
N LEU A 84 -11.68 -10.66 -2.76
CA LEU A 84 -10.59 -9.77 -3.14
C LEU A 84 -9.42 -10.66 -3.55
N HIS A 85 -9.00 -10.59 -4.82
CA HIS A 85 -8.12 -11.61 -5.41
C HIS A 85 -6.62 -11.40 -5.21
N SER A 86 -6.13 -10.36 -4.52
CA SER A 86 -4.79 -10.45 -3.91
C SER A 86 -4.61 -9.70 -2.57
N LEU A 87 -3.90 -10.46 -1.71
CA LEU A 87 -3.28 -10.29 -0.39
C LEU A 87 -2.38 -11.55 -0.20
N HIS A 88 -1.70 -11.94 -1.28
CA HIS A 88 -1.13 -13.24 -1.65
C HIS A 88 -1.13 -14.38 -0.57
N ASP A 89 -2.03 -15.34 -0.75
CA ASP A 89 -2.03 -16.77 -0.37
C ASP A 89 -1.82 -17.27 1.07
N VAL A 90 -1.25 -16.48 1.98
CA VAL A 90 -1.65 -16.53 3.39
C VAL A 90 -2.33 -15.21 3.62
N ARG A 91 -3.66 -15.23 3.67
CA ARG A 91 -4.44 -13.99 3.76
C ARG A 91 -3.86 -13.17 4.91
N LEU A 92 -3.62 -11.87 4.71
CA LEU A 92 -3.12 -10.98 5.77
C LEU A 92 -3.88 -11.20 7.09
N VAL A 93 -5.19 -11.47 7.02
CA VAL A 93 -6.03 -11.86 8.17
C VAL A 93 -5.53 -13.10 8.92
N ASP A 94 -5.01 -14.12 8.25
CA ASP A 94 -4.44 -15.32 8.88
C ASP A 94 -3.10 -15.01 9.56
N VAL A 95 -2.27 -14.14 8.97
CA VAL A 95 -1.04 -13.63 9.61
C VAL A 95 -1.40 -12.82 10.85
N LEU A 96 -2.38 -11.91 10.76
CA LEU A 96 -2.84 -11.10 11.89
C LEU A 96 -3.48 -11.95 12.99
N ASN A 97 -4.23 -13.00 12.63
CA ASN A 97 -4.77 -13.96 13.59
C ASN A 97 -3.65 -14.71 14.33
N ALA A 98 -2.60 -15.15 13.62
CA ALA A 98 -1.44 -15.79 14.23
C ALA A 98 -0.63 -14.83 15.13
N ALA A 99 -0.51 -13.56 14.72
CA ALA A 99 0.09 -12.51 15.52
C ALA A 99 -0.67 -12.34 16.85
N ARG A 100 -2.00 -12.26 16.77
CA ARG A 100 -2.87 -12.14 17.95
C ARG A 100 -2.73 -13.31 18.91
N LEU A 101 -2.69 -14.54 18.38
CA LEU A 101 -2.43 -15.74 19.20
C LEU A 101 -1.06 -15.72 19.90
N SER A 102 -0.12 -14.94 19.37
CA SER A 102 1.22 -14.74 19.93
C SER A 102 1.34 -13.49 20.80
N GLY A 103 0.23 -12.79 21.08
CA GLY A 103 0.22 -11.53 21.85
C GLY A 103 0.74 -10.31 21.10
N ILE A 104 0.80 -10.36 19.76
CA ILE A 104 1.23 -9.27 18.88
C ILE A 104 -0.01 -8.64 18.26
N GLU A 105 -0.31 -7.39 18.60
CA GLU A 105 -1.52 -6.68 18.15
C GLU A 105 -1.20 -5.24 17.68
N PRO A 106 -0.48 -5.07 16.55
CA PRO A 106 -0.29 -3.74 15.97
C PRO A 106 -1.60 -3.17 15.42
N ASP A 107 -1.72 -1.85 15.38
CA ASP A 107 -2.71 -1.20 14.53
C ASP A 107 -2.37 -1.47 13.05
N VAL A 108 -3.32 -1.95 12.25
CA VAL A 108 -3.06 -2.28 10.84
C VAL A 108 -4.00 -1.54 9.91
N GLU A 109 -3.44 -0.98 8.83
CA GLU A 109 -4.18 -0.40 7.72
C GLU A 109 -3.53 -0.82 6.39
N CYS A 110 -4.30 -0.73 5.31
CA CYS A 110 -3.85 -1.10 3.98
C CYS A 110 -4.18 0.00 2.97
N VAL A 111 -3.25 0.26 2.06
CA VAL A 111 -3.47 1.00 0.82
C VAL A 111 -3.57 -0.04 -0.30
N GLY A 112 -4.79 -0.28 -0.77
CA GLY A 112 -5.03 -1.16 -1.91
C GLY A 112 -5.04 -0.38 -3.21
N VAL A 113 -4.43 -0.92 -4.26
CA VAL A 113 -4.56 -0.41 -5.64
C VAL A 113 -5.36 -1.41 -6.46
N GLN A 114 -6.54 -0.98 -6.96
CA GLN A 114 -7.35 -1.81 -7.83
C GLN A 114 -6.59 -2.11 -9.12
N VAL A 115 -6.36 -3.38 -9.41
CA VAL A 115 -5.59 -3.81 -10.58
C VAL A 115 -6.45 -3.90 -11.84
N GLU A 116 -5.79 -3.91 -13.00
CA GLU A 116 -6.40 -4.24 -14.30
C GLU A 116 -6.20 -5.72 -14.63
N ASP A 117 -5.03 -6.28 -14.30
CA ASP A 117 -4.66 -7.67 -14.59
C ASP A 117 -3.89 -8.30 -13.42
N ILE A 118 -4.54 -9.22 -12.69
CA ILE A 118 -4.01 -9.86 -11.48
C ILE A 118 -3.29 -11.18 -11.74
N ALA A 119 -3.41 -11.75 -12.94
CA ALA A 119 -2.90 -13.07 -13.26
C ALA A 119 -2.67 -13.20 -14.78
N PRO A 120 -1.62 -12.56 -15.31
CA PRO A 120 -1.31 -12.68 -16.73
C PRO A 120 -1.01 -14.15 -17.07
N GLU A 121 -1.40 -14.59 -18.27
CA GLU A 121 -1.12 -15.96 -18.76
C GLU A 121 0.39 -16.27 -18.80
N GLU A 122 1.24 -15.24 -18.84
CA GLU A 122 2.69 -15.31 -18.84
C GLU A 122 3.30 -14.33 -17.82
N PHE A 123 4.42 -14.74 -17.19
CA PHE A 123 5.21 -13.84 -16.36
C PHE A 123 5.56 -12.56 -17.12
N SER A 124 5.12 -11.43 -16.57
CA SER A 124 5.17 -10.14 -17.22
C SER A 124 5.66 -9.10 -16.21
N ILE A 125 6.79 -8.47 -16.53
CA ILE A 125 7.36 -7.39 -15.72
C ILE A 125 6.73 -6.07 -16.12
N GLY A 126 6.48 -5.22 -15.11
CA GLY A 126 5.94 -3.89 -15.29
C GLY A 126 4.44 -3.84 -15.05
N LEU A 127 3.98 -2.71 -14.52
CA LEU A 127 2.58 -2.47 -14.24
C LEU A 127 1.84 -2.15 -15.55
N THR A 128 0.53 -2.39 -15.56
CA THR A 128 -0.35 -1.87 -16.60
C THR A 128 -0.35 -0.32 -16.56
N PRO A 129 -0.62 0.37 -17.68
CA PRO A 129 -0.55 1.83 -17.73
C PRO A 129 -1.44 2.53 -16.70
N LEU A 130 -2.60 1.95 -16.37
CA LEU A 130 -3.53 2.49 -15.38
C LEU A 130 -2.99 2.35 -13.95
N VAL A 131 -2.39 1.20 -13.62
CA VAL A 131 -1.81 0.96 -12.29
C VAL A 131 -0.48 1.71 -12.12
N GLU A 132 0.35 1.80 -13.16
CA GLU A 132 1.57 2.62 -13.14
C GLU A 132 1.23 4.11 -12.89
N ALA A 133 0.21 4.63 -13.57
CA ALA A 133 -0.25 6.02 -13.37
C ALA A 133 -0.81 6.26 -11.95
N ALA A 134 -1.21 5.21 -11.24
CA ALA A 134 -1.70 5.29 -9.86
C ALA A 134 -0.57 5.29 -8.81
N VAL A 135 0.66 4.91 -9.16
CA VAL A 135 1.79 4.81 -8.20
C VAL A 135 2.02 6.12 -7.43
N PRO A 136 2.07 7.32 -8.05
CA PRO A 136 2.24 8.57 -7.29
C PRO A 136 1.09 8.81 -6.30
N ARG A 137 -0.13 8.38 -6.66
CA ARG A 137 -1.31 8.50 -5.79
C ARG A 137 -1.25 7.50 -4.63
N ALA A 138 -0.74 6.30 -4.84
CA ALA A 138 -0.51 5.33 -3.78
C ALA A 138 0.59 5.79 -2.80
N VAL A 139 1.69 6.37 -3.31
CA VAL A 139 2.73 7.02 -2.49
C VAL A 139 2.13 8.17 -1.67
N ALA A 140 1.30 9.03 -2.28
CA ALA A 140 0.60 10.10 -1.58
C ALA A 140 -0.29 9.57 -0.44
N ALA A 141 -1.05 8.50 -0.67
CA ALA A 141 -1.88 7.88 0.37
C ALA A 141 -1.02 7.36 1.53
N VAL A 142 0.11 6.72 1.24
CA VAL A 142 1.05 6.24 2.27
C VAL A 142 1.59 7.40 3.10
N LEU A 143 2.07 8.46 2.46
CA LEU A 143 2.61 9.65 3.15
C LEU A 143 1.54 10.32 4.01
N MET A 144 0.31 10.45 3.51
CA MET A 144 -0.82 11.00 4.26
C MET A 144 -1.12 10.17 5.52
N LEU A 145 -1.14 8.84 5.41
CA LEU A 145 -1.39 7.95 6.56
C LEU A 145 -0.24 7.98 7.58
N LEU A 146 1.00 8.10 7.13
CA LEU A 146 2.15 8.27 8.02
C LEU A 146 2.08 9.62 8.75
N GLU A 147 1.70 10.70 8.07
CA GLU A 147 1.51 12.02 8.68
C GLU A 147 0.36 12.04 9.71
N GLU A 148 -0.74 11.33 9.45
CA GLU A 148 -1.84 11.15 10.43
C GLU A 148 -1.33 10.54 11.75
N ARG A 149 -0.23 9.78 11.70
CA ARG A 149 0.44 9.18 12.86
C ARG A 149 1.64 9.99 13.37
N GLY A 150 1.83 11.22 12.87
CA GLY A 150 2.91 12.12 13.29
C GLY A 150 4.28 11.82 12.66
N ALA A 151 4.35 10.94 11.66
CA ALA A 151 5.57 10.67 10.92
C ALA A 151 5.65 11.57 9.67
N HIS A 152 6.34 12.70 9.81
CA HIS A 152 6.56 13.66 8.73
C HIS A 152 7.68 13.22 7.80
N HIS A 153 7.53 13.48 6.50
CA HIS A 153 8.49 13.14 5.46
C HIS A 153 9.17 14.39 4.91
N GLU A 154 10.35 14.20 4.33
CA GLU A 154 11.05 15.22 3.55
C GLU A 154 11.39 14.65 2.17
N THR A 155 11.33 15.46 1.13
CA THR A 155 11.80 15.03 -0.20
C THR A 155 13.29 14.77 -0.18
N SER A 156 13.73 13.61 -0.69
CA SER A 156 15.14 13.26 -0.74
C SER A 156 15.91 14.09 -1.78
N PRO A 157 17.19 14.42 -1.53
CA PRO A 157 18.03 15.06 -2.53
C PRO A 157 18.11 14.21 -3.81
N GLY A 158 17.77 14.80 -4.96
CA GLY A 158 17.80 14.10 -6.25
C GLY A 158 16.55 13.27 -6.56
N ALA A 159 15.48 13.39 -5.77
CA ALA A 159 14.18 12.84 -6.12
C ALA A 159 13.71 13.37 -7.49
N ASP A 160 13.04 12.52 -8.26
CA ASP A 160 12.48 12.89 -9.56
C ASP A 160 11.42 13.98 -9.38
N PRO A 161 11.61 15.20 -9.95
CA PRO A 161 10.65 16.29 -9.82
C PRO A 161 9.27 15.97 -10.39
N GLU A 162 9.18 15.12 -11.41
CA GLU A 162 7.89 14.74 -12.01
C GLU A 162 7.06 13.89 -11.06
N LEU A 163 7.70 12.87 -10.46
CA LEU A 163 7.11 12.04 -9.41
C LEU A 163 6.69 12.89 -8.21
N VAL A 164 7.61 13.68 -7.65
CA VAL A 164 7.33 14.51 -6.47
C VAL A 164 6.16 15.45 -6.74
N GLY A 165 6.15 16.12 -7.90
CA GLY A 165 5.03 16.98 -8.28
C GLY A 165 3.71 16.21 -8.43
N ALA A 166 3.72 14.98 -8.93
CA ALA A 166 2.53 14.14 -9.02
C ALA A 166 2.01 13.71 -7.63
N VAL A 167 2.91 13.33 -6.73
CA VAL A 167 2.58 12.99 -5.33
C VAL A 167 1.99 14.20 -4.60
N GLU A 168 2.58 15.38 -4.75
CA GLU A 168 2.08 16.62 -4.12
C GLU A 168 0.69 17.01 -4.60
N ARG A 169 0.42 16.87 -5.91
CA ARG A 169 -0.93 17.08 -6.48
C ARG A 169 -1.93 16.10 -5.90
N ALA A 170 -1.57 14.81 -5.85
CA ALA A 170 -2.42 13.78 -5.26
C ALA A 170 -2.70 14.04 -3.77
N LEU A 171 -1.68 14.41 -2.97
CA LEU A 171 -1.84 14.80 -1.57
C LEU A 171 -2.80 15.98 -1.41
N ALA A 172 -2.67 17.01 -2.24
CA ALA A 172 -3.54 18.18 -2.21
C ALA A 172 -5.01 17.82 -2.49
N GLU A 173 -5.25 16.98 -3.50
CA GLU A 173 -6.59 16.47 -3.83
C GLU A 173 -7.19 15.63 -2.70
N MET A 174 -6.42 14.68 -2.13
CA MET A 174 -6.88 13.84 -1.03
C MET A 174 -7.24 14.66 0.21
N ARG A 175 -6.39 15.63 0.57
CA ARG A 175 -6.65 16.53 1.71
C ARG A 175 -7.87 17.42 1.47
N ALA A 176 -8.11 17.87 0.23
CA ALA A 176 -9.30 18.63 -0.11
C ALA A 176 -10.58 17.79 0.08
N ARG A 177 -10.58 16.55 -0.44
CA ARG A 177 -11.71 15.63 -0.29
C ARG A 177 -12.00 15.24 1.16
N LEU A 178 -10.96 15.04 1.97
CA LEU A 178 -11.13 14.75 3.39
C LEU A 178 -11.84 15.90 4.12
N ARG A 179 -11.53 17.16 3.77
CA ARG A 179 -12.22 18.34 4.32
C ARG A 179 -13.68 18.43 3.88
N GLU A 180 -13.99 18.03 2.65
CA GLU A 180 -15.35 18.10 2.08
C GLU A 180 -16.27 16.99 2.58
N THR A 181 -15.77 15.75 2.64
CA THR A 181 -16.58 14.55 2.89
C THR A 181 -16.47 14.01 4.30
N GLY A 182 -15.43 14.39 5.05
CA GLY A 182 -15.09 13.80 6.35
C GLY A 182 -14.69 12.31 6.28
N SER A 183 -14.56 11.74 5.07
CA SER A 183 -14.27 10.32 4.85
C SER A 183 -12.94 10.12 4.12
N SER A 184 -12.15 9.14 4.55
CA SER A 184 -10.87 8.75 3.95
C SER A 184 -10.92 7.41 3.21
N ALA A 185 -12.12 6.84 2.98
CA ALA A 185 -12.29 5.46 2.52
C ALA A 185 -11.84 5.20 1.06
N ALA A 186 -11.99 6.20 0.18
CA ALA A 186 -11.56 6.11 -1.21
C ALA A 186 -10.78 7.36 -1.59
N TYR A 187 -9.56 7.18 -2.11
CA TYR A 187 -8.71 8.28 -2.55
C TYR A 187 -8.91 8.62 -4.03
N SER A 188 -9.80 7.91 -4.75
CA SER A 188 -10.16 8.11 -6.17
C SER A 188 -11.13 9.25 -6.41
#